data_AF-A0A7Y7TFL0-F1
#
_entry.id   AF-A0A7Y7TFL0-F1
#
_cell.length_a   1.000
_cell.length_b   1.000
_cell.length_c   1.000
_cell.angle_alpha   90.00
_cell.angle_beta   90.00
_cell.angle_gamma   90.00
#
_symmetry.space_group_name_H-M   'P 1'
#
loop_
_entity.id
_entity.type
_entity.pdbx_description
1 polymer ?
#
loop_
_entity_poly.entity_id
_entity_poly.type
_entity_poly.pdbx_seq_one_letter_code
_entity_poly.pdbx_strand_id
1 'polypeptide(L)'
;MKTWLAWGVMALCWSLFQAGESRAATAGYQCASCHGTTSEVLPAKHIKKNDFSGCFACHVTGRPAGTLAGMLHGRHLSAATVNPETCKGCHPAASGGVISLSADGGKKVRETDLPDLAQKTGNWLKSDTLSHAHRNKGVSCGECHTTYDEDDSYNKRCIGCHGSYDVMAKKTAKTRFSRNPHKSHYPTLKCTNCHQSHAGFKDFCATCHGFGFSWPVKAQ
;
A
#
# COMPACT_ATOMS: atom_id res chain seq x y z
N MET A 1 33.50 0.80 -74.95
CA MET A 1 34.18 -0.33 -74.27
C MET A 1 34.66 0.16 -72.91
N LYS A 2 34.51 -0.68 -71.86
CA LYS A 2 34.94 -0.54 -70.45
C LYS A 2 34.04 0.35 -69.56
N THR A 3 33.09 -0.20 -68.78
CA THR A 3 33.19 -0.85 -67.44
C THR A 3 33.47 0.17 -66.30
N TRP A 4 32.88 0.23 -65.10
CA TRP A 4 31.81 -0.42 -64.30
C TRP A 4 31.89 0.32 -62.91
N LEU A 5 30.77 0.49 -62.16
CA LEU A 5 30.66 0.69 -60.67
C LEU A 5 31.33 1.94 -60.03
N ALA A 6 30.89 2.57 -58.92
CA ALA A 6 29.85 2.31 -57.94
C ALA A 6 29.68 3.54 -57.00
N TRP A 7 28.42 3.82 -56.59
CA TRP A 7 27.92 4.17 -55.25
C TRP A 7 28.42 5.49 -54.61
N GLY A 8 27.61 6.47 -54.21
CA GLY A 8 26.22 6.44 -53.73
C GLY A 8 26.20 6.74 -52.24
N VAL A 9 26.05 8.02 -51.85
CA VAL A 9 25.73 8.42 -50.47
C VAL A 9 24.55 9.38 -50.52
N MET A 10 23.34 8.84 -50.38
CA MET A 10 22.12 9.60 -50.12
C MET A 10 21.94 9.68 -48.61
N ALA A 11 22.14 10.87 -48.04
CA ALA A 11 21.79 11.16 -46.66
C ALA A 11 20.27 11.39 -46.57
N LEU A 12 19.52 10.39 -46.11
CA LEU A 12 18.12 10.56 -45.70
C LEU A 12 18.07 10.93 -44.22
N CYS A 13 17.57 12.14 -43.95
CA CYS A 13 16.98 12.52 -42.68
C CYS A 13 15.91 11.51 -42.29
N TRP A 14 16.09 10.81 -41.18
CA TRP A 14 15.00 10.19 -40.46
C TRP A 14 14.95 10.73 -39.04
N SER A 15 13.95 11.56 -38.80
CA SER A 15 13.54 12.06 -37.50
C SER A 15 13.14 10.89 -36.61
N LEU A 16 13.93 10.57 -35.59
CA LEU A 16 13.52 9.67 -34.51
C LEU A 16 12.99 10.50 -33.34
N PHE A 17 11.69 10.78 -33.40
CA PHE A 17 10.87 11.09 -32.24
C PHE A 17 10.72 9.78 -31.45
N GLN A 18 11.62 9.50 -30.51
CA GLN A 18 11.39 8.42 -29.54
C GLN A 18 10.48 8.96 -28.42
N ALA A 19 9.18 8.95 -28.69
CA ALA A 19 8.18 9.04 -27.65
C ALA A 19 8.17 7.73 -26.86
N GLY A 20 8.60 7.82 -25.60
CA GLY A 20 8.11 7.06 -24.44
C GLY A 20 8.02 5.54 -24.57
N GLU A 21 8.96 4.86 -23.93
CA GLU A 21 8.67 3.61 -23.21
C GLU A 21 9.66 3.46 -22.06
N SER A 22 9.50 4.28 -21.02
CA SER A 22 9.97 3.91 -19.70
C SER A 22 9.15 2.72 -19.22
N ARG A 23 9.51 1.51 -19.67
CA ARG A 23 9.19 0.26 -18.95
C ARG A 23 9.92 0.37 -17.63
N ALA A 24 9.27 0.97 -16.62
CA ALA A 24 9.67 0.79 -15.24
C ALA A 24 9.75 -0.72 -15.04
N ALA A 25 10.97 -1.23 -14.85
CA ALA A 25 11.22 -2.64 -14.58
C ALA A 25 10.28 -3.04 -13.44
N THR A 26 9.29 -3.89 -13.73
CA THR A 26 8.42 -4.47 -12.71
C THR A 26 9.34 -5.13 -11.71
N ALA A 27 9.46 -4.56 -10.52
CA ALA A 27 10.35 -5.05 -9.49
C ALA A 27 10.07 -6.54 -9.27
N GLY A 28 11.04 -7.38 -9.64
CA GLY A 28 11.50 -8.60 -8.96
C GLY A 28 10.52 -9.68 -8.48
N TYR A 29 9.20 -9.58 -8.68
CA TYR A 29 8.25 -10.59 -8.18
C TYR A 29 8.24 -11.80 -9.11
N GLN A 30 8.87 -12.89 -8.68
CA GLN A 30 8.96 -14.15 -9.43
C GLN A 30 7.72 -15.03 -9.20
N CYS A 31 6.51 -14.56 -9.50
CA CYS A 31 5.28 -15.34 -9.27
C CYS A 31 5.35 -16.76 -9.88
N ALA A 32 5.98 -16.87 -11.05
CA ALA A 32 6.17 -18.12 -11.77
C ALA A 32 7.14 -19.12 -11.11
N SER A 33 7.89 -18.72 -10.08
CA SER A 33 8.75 -19.65 -9.33
C SER A 33 7.95 -20.56 -8.39
N CYS A 34 6.74 -20.15 -8.02
CA CYS A 34 5.85 -20.91 -7.12
C CYS A 34 4.54 -21.34 -7.78
N HIS A 35 4.08 -20.66 -8.84
CA HIS A 35 2.85 -20.99 -9.57
C HIS A 35 3.15 -21.37 -11.02
N GLY A 36 2.54 -22.45 -11.51
CA GLY A 36 2.78 -22.95 -12.87
C GLY A 36 2.03 -22.16 -13.93
N THR A 37 0.77 -21.81 -13.65
CA THR A 37 -0.08 -21.05 -14.57
C THR A 37 -0.90 -20.00 -13.85
N THR A 38 -1.25 -18.92 -14.55
CA THR A 38 -2.13 -17.87 -14.02
C THR A 38 -3.54 -18.38 -13.73
N SER A 39 -4.02 -19.37 -14.49
CA SER A 39 -5.34 -20.00 -14.28
C SER A 39 -5.48 -20.71 -12.94
N GLU A 40 -4.38 -21.12 -12.31
CA GLU A 40 -4.40 -21.73 -10.98
C GLU A 40 -4.75 -20.73 -9.88
N VAL A 41 -4.41 -19.46 -10.06
CA VAL A 41 -4.51 -18.43 -9.01
C VAL A 41 -5.57 -17.36 -9.30
N LEU A 42 -5.95 -17.20 -10.56
CA LEU A 42 -6.94 -16.22 -10.95
C LEU A 42 -8.37 -16.78 -10.80
N PRO A 43 -9.29 -16.04 -10.16
CA PRO A 43 -10.69 -16.43 -10.11
C PRO A 43 -11.29 -16.61 -11.51
N ALA A 44 -12.27 -17.50 -11.67
CA ALA A 44 -12.88 -17.81 -12.96
C ALA A 44 -13.45 -16.58 -13.72
N LYS A 45 -13.86 -15.53 -12.98
CA LYS A 45 -14.38 -14.28 -13.54
C LYS A 45 -13.31 -13.22 -13.85
N HIS A 46 -12.04 -13.50 -13.55
CA HIS A 46 -10.94 -12.58 -13.84
C HIS A 46 -10.62 -12.60 -15.36
N ILE A 47 -10.11 -11.48 -15.87
CA ILE A 47 -9.63 -11.40 -17.25
C ILE A 47 -8.49 -12.41 -17.44
N LYS A 48 -8.59 -13.27 -18.46
CA LYS A 48 -7.56 -14.28 -18.75
C LYS A 48 -6.26 -13.59 -19.13
N LYS A 49 -5.16 -14.03 -18.51
CA LYS A 49 -3.78 -13.63 -18.81
C LYS A 49 -2.97 -14.89 -19.01
N ASN A 50 -2.06 -14.90 -19.98
CA ASN A 50 -1.29 -16.08 -20.32
C ASN A 50 0.02 -16.20 -19.51
N ASP A 51 0.41 -15.12 -18.81
CA ASP A 51 1.60 -15.07 -17.97
C ASP A 51 1.39 -14.12 -16.78
N PHE A 52 2.33 -14.14 -15.83
CA PHE A 52 2.29 -13.31 -14.62
C PHE A 52 2.74 -11.85 -14.85
N SER A 53 3.02 -11.46 -16.09
CA SER A 53 3.41 -10.09 -16.41
C SER A 53 2.19 -9.16 -16.50
N GLY A 54 2.42 -7.87 -16.21
CA GLY A 54 1.40 -6.85 -16.39
C GLY A 54 0.23 -6.87 -15.39
N CYS A 55 0.29 -7.67 -14.32
CA CYS A 55 -0.74 -7.66 -13.26
C CYS A 55 -0.95 -6.25 -12.69
N PHE A 56 0.16 -5.54 -12.44
CA PHE A 56 0.18 -4.17 -11.93
C PHE A 56 -0.28 -3.10 -12.94
N ALA A 57 -0.58 -3.46 -14.20
CA ALA A 57 -1.17 -2.51 -15.16
C ALA A 57 -2.67 -2.27 -14.87
N CYS A 58 -3.34 -3.24 -14.25
CA CYS A 58 -4.77 -3.14 -13.90
C CYS A 58 -5.00 -3.00 -12.40
N HIS A 59 -4.14 -3.61 -11.57
CA HIS A 59 -4.28 -3.64 -10.12
C HIS A 59 -3.54 -2.48 -9.43
N VAL A 60 -4.04 -1.27 -9.68
CA VAL A 60 -3.51 0.01 -9.15
C VAL A 60 -4.54 0.75 -8.32
N THR A 61 -4.07 1.67 -7.48
CA THR A 61 -4.94 2.54 -6.65
C THR A 61 -5.93 3.32 -7.53
N GLY A 62 -7.18 3.42 -7.08
CA GLY A 62 -8.24 4.16 -7.78
C GLY A 62 -8.98 3.37 -8.87
N ARG A 63 -8.60 2.11 -9.14
CA ARG A 63 -9.37 1.20 -10.01
C ARG A 63 -10.34 0.34 -9.19
N PRO A 64 -11.47 -0.11 -9.79
CA PRO A 64 -12.44 -0.97 -9.09
C PRO A 64 -11.86 -2.29 -8.57
N ALA A 65 -10.83 -2.83 -9.22
CA ALA A 65 -10.16 -4.06 -8.82
C ALA A 65 -9.24 -3.90 -7.58
N GLY A 66 -8.94 -2.66 -7.18
CA GLY A 66 -8.03 -2.36 -6.07
C GLY A 66 -6.56 -2.64 -6.40
N THR A 67 -5.72 -2.57 -5.37
CA THR A 67 -4.29 -2.85 -5.48
C THR A 67 -4.01 -4.34 -5.27
N LEU A 68 -3.05 -4.88 -6.03
CA LEU A 68 -2.69 -6.30 -5.95
C LEU A 68 -2.14 -6.68 -4.57
N ALA A 69 -1.44 -5.75 -3.91
CA ALA A 69 -0.80 -5.96 -2.62
C ALA A 69 -1.78 -6.46 -1.55
N GLY A 70 -2.99 -5.88 -1.49
CA GLY A 70 -4.00 -6.26 -0.51
C GLY A 70 -4.43 -7.73 -0.66
N MET A 71 -4.64 -8.13 -1.92
CA MET A 71 -5.04 -9.48 -2.27
C MET A 71 -3.92 -10.50 -2.05
N LEU A 72 -2.68 -10.19 -2.48
CA LEU A 72 -1.54 -11.09 -2.32
C LEU A 72 -1.25 -11.37 -0.86
N HIS A 73 -1.06 -10.34 -0.03
CA HIS A 73 -0.84 -10.54 1.40
C HIS A 73 -2.02 -11.26 2.05
N GLY A 74 -3.26 -10.90 1.68
CA GLY A 74 -4.45 -11.53 2.21
C GLY A 74 -4.64 -13.00 1.84
N ARG A 75 -4.00 -13.51 0.78
CA ARG A 75 -4.08 -14.93 0.38
C ARG A 75 -2.86 -15.74 0.81
N HIS A 76 -1.68 -15.13 0.84
CA HIS A 76 -0.43 -15.83 1.15
C HIS A 76 -0.06 -15.74 2.62
N LEU A 77 -0.43 -14.66 3.30
CA LEU A 77 -0.03 -14.42 4.70
C LEU A 77 -1.17 -14.62 5.69
N SER A 78 -2.42 -14.79 5.24
CA SER A 78 -3.57 -14.95 6.14
C SER A 78 -3.57 -16.25 6.93
N ALA A 79 -2.77 -17.25 6.60
CA ALA A 79 -2.62 -18.48 7.38
C ALA A 79 -1.22 -18.61 8.00
N ALA A 80 -0.28 -17.74 7.63
CA ALA A 80 1.10 -17.80 8.04
C ALA A 80 1.40 -16.88 9.22
N THR A 81 2.42 -17.22 9.99
CA THR A 81 3.08 -16.27 10.89
C THR A 81 3.89 -15.30 10.03
N VAL A 82 3.59 -14.01 10.10
CA VAL A 82 4.35 -12.99 9.38
C VAL A 82 5.66 -12.71 10.12
N ASN A 83 6.78 -12.92 9.46
CA ASN A 83 8.13 -12.71 9.96
C ASN A 83 9.06 -12.18 8.85
N PRO A 84 10.29 -11.72 9.16
CA PRO A 84 11.23 -11.21 8.16
C PRO A 84 11.50 -12.17 6.99
N GLU A 85 11.55 -13.48 7.24
CA GLU A 85 11.81 -14.52 6.23
C GLU A 85 10.65 -14.61 5.24
N THR A 86 9.40 -14.56 5.73
CA THR A 86 8.22 -14.55 4.85
C THR A 86 8.17 -13.31 3.96
N CYS A 87 8.62 -12.15 4.46
CA CYS A 87 8.74 -10.94 3.64
C CYS A 87 9.74 -11.16 2.51
N LYS A 88 10.95 -11.65 2.82
CA LYS A 88 12.03 -11.88 1.84
C LYS A 88 11.67 -12.94 0.79
N GLY A 89 10.82 -13.90 1.12
CA GLY A 89 10.34 -14.91 0.17
C GLY A 89 9.59 -14.33 -1.04
N CYS A 90 8.96 -13.16 -0.88
CA CYS A 90 8.26 -12.46 -1.97
C CYS A 90 8.95 -11.14 -2.36
N HIS A 91 9.63 -10.50 -1.43
CA HIS A 91 10.34 -9.23 -1.60
C HIS A 91 11.85 -9.49 -1.53
N PRO A 92 12.47 -10.00 -2.60
CA PRO A 92 13.90 -10.30 -2.58
C PRO A 92 14.71 -9.03 -2.29
N ALA A 93 15.73 -9.18 -1.45
CA ALA A 93 16.63 -8.10 -1.13
C ALA A 93 17.41 -7.66 -2.36
N ALA A 94 17.51 -6.34 -2.53
CA ALA A 94 18.48 -5.75 -3.44
C ALA A 94 19.85 -5.69 -2.75
N SER A 95 20.90 -5.43 -3.53
CA SER A 95 22.24 -5.12 -2.99
C SER A 95 22.16 -3.97 -1.99
N GLY A 96 22.67 -4.17 -0.77
CA GLY A 96 22.71 -3.15 0.28
C GLY A 96 21.69 -3.31 1.42
N GLY A 97 21.07 -4.49 1.59
CA GLY A 97 20.20 -4.78 2.74
C GLY A 97 18.88 -4.01 2.72
N VAL A 98 18.37 -3.71 1.52
CA VAL A 98 17.11 -3.02 1.30
C VAL A 98 16.22 -3.90 0.44
N ILE A 99 14.97 -4.09 0.86
CA ILE A 99 13.96 -4.79 0.07
C ILE A 99 13.00 -3.77 -0.56
N SER A 100 12.46 -4.10 -1.72
CA SER A 100 11.41 -3.28 -2.35
C SER A 100 10.03 -3.82 -2.00
N LEU A 101 9.14 -2.93 -1.55
CA LEU A 101 7.77 -3.24 -1.15
C LEU A 101 6.74 -2.99 -2.27
N SER A 102 7.16 -2.41 -3.39
CA SER A 102 6.26 -2.04 -4.50
C SER A 102 6.86 -2.43 -5.85
N ALA A 103 5.98 -2.76 -6.80
CA ALA A 103 6.38 -3.19 -8.14
C ALA A 103 7.08 -2.10 -8.96
N ASP A 104 6.88 -0.84 -8.62
CA ASP A 104 7.58 0.30 -9.24
C ASP A 104 8.94 0.60 -8.62
N GLY A 105 9.35 -0.16 -7.59
CA GLY A 105 10.59 0.09 -6.85
C GLY A 105 10.56 1.33 -5.94
N GLY A 106 9.45 2.08 -5.90
CA GLY A 106 9.35 3.37 -5.21
C GLY A 106 9.29 3.26 -3.69
N LYS A 107 8.73 2.16 -3.16
CA LYS A 107 8.70 1.88 -1.72
C LYS A 107 9.77 0.87 -1.37
N LYS A 108 10.61 1.24 -0.42
CA LYS A 108 11.74 0.45 0.06
C LYS A 108 11.78 0.47 1.58
N VAL A 109 12.32 -0.57 2.17
CA VAL A 109 12.54 -0.69 3.61
C VAL A 109 13.87 -1.41 3.84
N ARG A 110 14.59 -1.04 4.91
CA ARG A 110 15.81 -1.75 5.30
C ARG A 110 15.44 -3.10 5.89
N GLU A 111 16.29 -4.09 5.70
CA GLU A 111 16.11 -5.41 6.33
C GLU A 111 16.06 -5.32 7.85
N THR A 112 16.76 -4.37 8.45
CA THR A 112 16.72 -4.11 9.90
C THR A 112 15.34 -3.72 10.42
N ASP A 113 14.48 -3.18 9.55
CA ASP A 113 13.15 -2.71 9.92
C ASP A 113 12.08 -3.80 9.67
N LEU A 114 12.46 -4.94 9.09
CA LEU A 114 11.55 -6.05 8.81
C LEU A 114 10.82 -6.63 10.02
N PRO A 115 11.44 -6.76 11.22
CA PRO A 115 10.71 -7.27 12.38
C PRO A 115 9.49 -6.39 12.74
N ASP A 116 9.66 -5.07 12.72
CA ASP A 116 8.58 -4.11 12.98
C ASP A 116 7.53 -4.13 11.84
N LEU A 117 7.97 -4.15 10.58
CA LEU A 117 7.06 -4.27 9.43
C LEU A 117 6.27 -5.58 9.47
N ALA A 118 6.89 -6.70 9.84
CA ALA A 118 6.24 -7.99 9.97
C ALA A 118 5.15 -7.96 11.04
N GLN A 119 5.43 -7.37 12.20
CA GLN A 119 4.43 -7.16 13.26
C GLN A 119 3.26 -6.29 12.77
N LYS A 120 3.55 -5.14 12.16
CA LYS A 120 2.51 -4.21 11.63
C LYS A 120 1.67 -4.85 10.53
N THR A 121 2.29 -5.67 9.67
CA THR A 121 1.59 -6.45 8.64
C THR A 121 0.71 -7.53 9.27
N GLY A 122 1.21 -8.21 10.30
CA GLY A 122 0.41 -9.14 11.12
C GLY A 122 -0.83 -8.44 11.69
N ASN A 123 -0.65 -7.27 12.29
CA ASN A 123 -1.76 -6.48 12.86
C ASN A 123 -2.76 -6.00 11.80
N TRP A 124 -2.28 -5.66 10.60
CA TRP A 124 -3.13 -5.31 9.46
C TRP A 124 -3.92 -6.54 8.96
N LEU A 125 -3.31 -7.72 8.90
CA LEU A 125 -3.97 -8.96 8.49
C LEU A 125 -4.99 -9.46 9.51
N LYS A 126 -4.65 -9.43 10.80
CA LYS A 126 -5.39 -10.06 11.90
C LYS A 126 -5.18 -9.30 13.21
N SER A 127 -6.07 -8.36 13.52
CA SER A 127 -6.12 -7.71 14.84
C SER A 127 -7.35 -6.80 14.96
N ASP A 128 -7.63 -6.30 16.14
CA ASP A 128 -8.62 -5.23 16.38
C ASP A 128 -7.99 -3.84 16.20
N THR A 129 -7.10 -3.68 15.22
CA THR A 129 -6.46 -2.39 14.92
C THR A 129 -7.20 -1.62 13.83
N LEU A 130 -7.02 -0.31 13.80
CA LEU A 130 -7.56 0.56 12.75
C LEU A 130 -7.12 0.08 11.35
N SER A 131 -5.87 -0.37 11.22
CA SER A 131 -5.32 -0.89 9.96
C SER A 131 -6.06 -2.13 9.47
N HIS A 132 -6.45 -3.04 10.38
CA HIS A 132 -7.27 -4.20 10.03
C HIS A 132 -8.68 -3.82 9.60
N ALA A 133 -9.33 -2.89 10.31
CA ALA A 133 -10.65 -2.40 9.92
C ALA A 133 -10.64 -1.79 8.50
N HIS A 134 -9.58 -1.06 8.15
CA HIS A 134 -9.36 -0.50 6.81
C HIS A 134 -9.06 -1.58 5.76
N ARG A 135 -8.26 -2.59 6.10
CA ARG A 135 -8.04 -3.76 5.24
C ARG A 135 -9.36 -4.42 4.83
N ASN A 136 -10.26 -4.63 5.78
CA ASN A 136 -11.56 -5.26 5.53
C ASN A 136 -12.48 -4.41 4.65
N LYS A 137 -12.12 -3.14 4.40
CA LYS A 137 -12.75 -2.24 3.43
C LYS A 137 -11.94 -2.06 2.14
N GLY A 138 -10.91 -2.90 1.92
CA GLY A 138 -10.10 -2.90 0.71
C GLY A 138 -8.98 -1.86 0.67
N VAL A 139 -8.67 -1.20 1.79
CA VAL A 139 -7.59 -0.23 1.87
C VAL A 139 -6.26 -0.95 2.11
N SER A 140 -5.27 -0.68 1.25
CA SER A 140 -3.93 -1.24 1.32
C SER A 140 -2.92 -0.24 1.89
N CYS A 141 -1.69 -0.68 2.12
CA CYS A 141 -0.64 0.12 2.75
C CYS A 141 -0.41 1.44 2.00
N GLY A 142 -0.37 1.41 0.66
CA GLY A 142 -0.06 2.56 -0.19
C GLY A 142 -1.08 3.71 -0.14
N GLU A 143 -2.28 3.44 0.36
CA GLU A 143 -3.33 4.44 0.46
C GLU A 143 -3.06 5.39 1.64
N CYS A 144 -2.39 4.88 2.68
CA CYS A 144 -1.87 5.67 3.80
C CYS A 144 -0.40 6.07 3.57
N HIS A 145 0.45 5.10 3.21
CA HIS A 145 1.90 5.24 3.17
C HIS A 145 2.41 5.70 1.81
N THR A 146 3.06 6.85 1.76
CA THR A 146 3.93 7.26 0.64
C THR A 146 5.34 6.67 0.77
N THR A 147 5.85 6.60 2.00
CA THR A 147 7.11 5.98 2.42
C THR A 147 6.87 4.96 3.53
N TYR A 148 7.90 4.22 3.94
CA TYR A 148 7.79 3.31 5.08
C TYR A 148 7.48 4.04 6.40
N ASP A 149 8.24 5.12 6.68
CA ASP A 149 8.12 5.88 7.92
C ASP A 149 6.87 6.77 7.98
N GLU A 150 6.48 7.16 9.20
CA GLU A 150 5.39 8.10 9.41
C GLU A 150 5.68 9.47 8.79
N ASP A 151 4.71 10.01 8.06
CA ASP A 151 4.78 11.37 7.55
C ASP A 151 3.57 12.21 7.99
N ASP A 152 3.70 13.54 7.89
CA ASP A 152 2.64 14.48 8.24
C ASP A 152 1.42 14.40 7.29
N SER A 153 1.50 13.62 6.21
CA SER A 153 0.43 13.51 5.20
C SER A 153 -0.76 12.67 5.68
N TYR A 154 -0.59 11.79 6.68
CA TYR A 154 -1.64 10.87 7.11
C TYR A 154 -2.92 11.56 7.53
N ASN A 155 -2.83 12.69 8.25
CA ASN A 155 -4.02 13.42 8.67
C ASN A 155 -4.88 13.87 7.48
N LYS A 156 -4.24 14.32 6.39
CA LYS A 156 -4.96 14.71 5.16
C LYS A 156 -5.63 13.51 4.49
N ARG A 157 -5.01 12.33 4.54
CA ARG A 157 -5.56 11.08 4.00
C ARG A 157 -6.78 10.61 4.79
N CYS A 158 -6.72 10.67 6.12
CA CYS A 158 -7.88 10.41 6.98
C CYS A 158 -9.06 11.31 6.59
N ILE A 159 -8.81 12.62 6.47
CA ILE A 159 -9.82 13.62 6.09
C ILE A 159 -10.38 13.35 4.69
N GLY A 160 -9.56 12.88 3.75
CA GLY A 160 -9.99 12.57 2.38
C GLY A 160 -11.15 11.58 2.30
N CYS A 161 -11.21 10.60 3.21
CA CYS A 161 -12.28 9.60 3.25
C CYS A 161 -13.32 9.88 4.35
N HIS A 162 -12.89 10.37 5.51
CA HIS A 162 -13.79 10.53 6.66
C HIS A 162 -14.49 11.90 6.68
N GLY A 163 -13.82 12.95 6.21
CA GLY A 163 -14.24 14.35 6.27
C GLY A 163 -13.46 15.17 7.32
N SER A 164 -13.77 16.46 7.43
CA SER A 164 -13.12 17.38 8.37
C SER A 164 -13.46 17.06 9.84
N TYR A 165 -12.76 17.73 10.76
CA TYR A 165 -13.07 17.66 12.21
C TYR A 165 -14.52 18.02 12.52
N ASP A 166 -15.10 19.02 11.86
CA ASP A 166 -16.51 19.37 12.04
C ASP A 166 -17.45 18.25 11.59
N VAL A 167 -17.12 17.58 10.48
CA VAL A 167 -17.88 16.41 10.00
C VAL A 167 -17.79 15.29 11.03
N MET A 168 -16.60 15.00 11.57
CA MET A 168 -16.42 13.99 12.62
C MET A 168 -17.17 14.36 13.90
N ALA A 169 -17.06 15.61 14.35
CA ALA A 169 -17.76 16.11 15.53
C ALA A 169 -19.27 15.96 15.40
N LYS A 170 -19.84 16.23 14.22
CA LYS A 170 -21.27 16.00 13.95
C LYS A 170 -21.61 14.51 13.97
N LYS A 171 -20.80 13.66 13.31
CA LYS A 171 -21.01 12.19 13.31
C LYS A 171 -20.93 11.59 14.71
N THR A 172 -20.09 12.13 15.58
CA THR A 172 -19.92 11.66 16.97
C THR A 172 -20.68 12.50 18.01
N ALA A 173 -21.64 13.33 17.59
CA ALA A 173 -22.36 14.23 18.50
C ALA A 173 -23.16 13.49 19.58
N LYS A 174 -23.64 12.26 19.29
CA LYS A 174 -24.37 11.40 20.22
C LYS A 174 -23.47 10.38 20.92
N THR A 175 -22.21 10.73 21.15
CA THR A 175 -21.28 9.85 21.85
C THR A 175 -21.73 9.59 23.29
N ARG A 176 -21.35 8.42 23.84
CA ARG A 176 -21.65 8.05 25.24
C ARG A 176 -20.81 8.80 26.27
N PHE A 177 -19.78 9.51 25.83
CA PHE A 177 -18.88 10.24 26.71
C PHE A 177 -19.43 11.63 27.03
N SER A 178 -18.98 12.21 28.14
CA SER A 178 -19.39 13.55 28.58
C SER A 178 -18.89 14.68 27.66
N ARG A 179 -17.91 14.39 26.81
CA ARG A 179 -17.34 15.31 25.81
C ARG A 179 -17.13 14.59 24.48
N ASN A 180 -17.03 15.37 23.40
CA ASN A 180 -16.75 14.83 22.08
C ASN A 180 -15.26 15.04 21.75
N PRO A 181 -14.45 13.98 21.57
CA PRO A 181 -13.02 14.13 21.29
C PRO A 181 -12.72 14.85 19.98
N HIS A 182 -13.65 14.82 19.01
CA HIS A 182 -13.52 15.53 17.73
C HIS A 182 -13.91 17.01 17.80
N LYS A 183 -14.42 17.48 18.95
CA LYS A 183 -14.72 18.90 19.22
C LYS A 183 -13.91 19.34 20.44
N SER A 184 -12.60 19.42 20.26
CA SER A 184 -11.64 19.77 21.32
C SER A 184 -11.10 21.19 21.16
N HIS A 185 -10.27 21.63 22.12
CA HIS A 185 -9.51 22.88 22.02
C HIS A 185 -8.25 22.76 21.13
N TYR A 186 -8.05 21.62 20.47
CA TYR A 186 -6.99 21.42 19.49
C TYR A 186 -7.59 21.25 18.08
N PRO A 187 -7.68 22.32 17.27
CA PRO A 187 -8.35 22.28 15.97
C PRO A 187 -7.61 21.44 14.91
N THR A 188 -6.35 21.10 15.16
CA THR A 188 -5.47 20.36 14.23
C THR A 188 -4.84 19.13 14.88
N LEU A 189 -5.44 18.59 15.96
CA LEU A 189 -4.93 17.40 16.63
C LEU A 189 -4.96 16.20 15.69
N LYS A 190 -3.79 15.77 15.19
CA LYS A 190 -3.66 14.65 14.26
C LYS A 190 -4.48 13.44 14.70
N CYS A 191 -5.25 12.86 13.77
CA CYS A 191 -6.10 11.69 14.05
C CYS A 191 -5.29 10.55 14.70
N THR A 192 -4.04 10.37 14.29
CA THR A 192 -3.13 9.33 14.77
C THR A 192 -2.76 9.48 16.25
N ASN A 193 -2.88 10.66 16.86
CA ASN A 193 -2.62 10.83 18.30
C ASN A 193 -3.55 9.99 19.17
N CYS A 194 -4.75 9.65 18.67
CA CYS A 194 -5.68 8.74 19.33
C CYS A 194 -5.89 7.44 18.55
N HIS A 195 -6.10 7.56 17.23
CA HIS A 195 -6.39 6.44 16.34
C HIS A 195 -5.09 5.86 15.76
N GLN A 196 -4.43 5.02 16.55
CA GLN A 196 -3.23 4.30 16.13
C GLN A 196 -3.59 3.28 15.03
N SER A 197 -2.86 3.32 13.90
CA SER A 197 -3.15 2.47 12.74
C SER A 197 -2.85 1.00 13.03
N HIS A 198 -1.61 0.70 13.41
CA HIS A 198 -1.11 -0.68 13.60
C HIS A 198 -1.03 -1.09 15.08
N ALA A 199 -1.60 -0.30 15.99
CA ALA A 199 -1.59 -0.56 17.42
C ALA A 199 -2.96 -0.21 18.04
N GLY A 200 -3.10 -0.46 19.34
CA GLY A 200 -4.33 -0.15 20.08
C GLY A 200 -4.60 1.36 20.19
N PHE A 201 -5.87 1.73 20.33
CA PHE A 201 -6.29 3.10 20.57
C PHE A 201 -5.61 3.70 21.80
N LYS A 202 -5.25 4.98 21.71
CA LYS A 202 -4.72 5.77 22.83
C LYS A 202 -5.66 6.92 23.15
N ASP A 203 -6.01 7.09 24.42
CA ASP A 203 -6.71 8.30 24.86
C ASP A 203 -5.67 9.42 25.07
N PHE A 204 -5.48 10.27 24.06
CA PHE A 204 -4.61 11.45 24.17
C PHE A 204 -5.09 12.43 25.25
N CYS A 205 -6.41 12.56 25.42
CA CYS A 205 -7.00 13.52 26.35
C CYS A 205 -6.78 13.07 27.81
N ALA A 206 -6.63 11.77 28.05
CA ALA A 206 -6.35 11.20 29.36
C ALA A 206 -5.04 11.69 30.00
N THR A 207 -4.14 12.30 29.22
CA THR A 207 -2.94 12.96 29.77
C THR A 207 -3.29 14.13 30.70
N CYS A 208 -4.44 14.78 30.51
CA CYS A 208 -4.87 15.92 31.33
C CYS A 208 -6.30 15.78 31.88
N HIS A 209 -7.15 14.93 31.30
CA HIS A 209 -8.58 14.87 31.59
C HIS A 209 -9.06 13.45 31.90
N GLY A 210 -9.97 13.31 32.86
CA GLY A 210 -10.59 12.03 33.20
C GLY A 210 -11.86 11.69 32.40
N PHE A 211 -11.93 11.99 31.09
CA PHE A 211 -13.15 11.69 30.30
C PHE A 211 -13.34 10.21 29.99
N GLY A 212 -12.25 9.42 30.01
CA GLY A 212 -12.26 7.98 29.78
C GLY A 212 -12.66 7.61 28.36
N PHE A 213 -12.09 8.28 27.36
CA PHE A 213 -12.41 7.97 25.97
C PHE A 213 -11.93 6.57 25.61
N SER A 214 -12.78 5.84 24.91
CA SER A 214 -12.42 4.59 24.29
C SER A 214 -13.04 4.49 22.91
N TRP A 215 -12.34 3.79 22.02
CA TRP A 215 -12.81 3.57 20.67
C TRP A 215 -12.80 2.07 20.38
N PRO A 216 -13.99 1.45 20.25
CA PRO A 216 -14.06 0.05 19.85
C PRO A 216 -13.77 -0.03 18.36
N VAL A 217 -12.65 -0.66 17.99
CA VAL A 217 -12.48 -1.14 16.63
C VAL A 217 -13.44 -2.31 16.49
N LYS A 218 -14.63 -2.08 15.93
CA LYS A 218 -15.52 -3.21 15.63
C LYS A 218 -14.82 -4.07 14.57
N ALA A 219 -14.32 -5.24 14.98
CA ALA A 219 -14.12 -6.35 14.08
C ALA A 219 -15.49 -6.65 13.45
N GLN A 220 -15.63 -6.33 12.16
CA GLN A 220 -16.80 -6.71 11.37
C GLN A 220 -16.53 -8.07 10.74
#